data_AF-A0AAD1ZDD3-F1
#
_entry.id   AF-A0AAD1ZDD3-F1
#
_cell.length_a   1.000
_cell.length_b   1.000
_cell.length_c   1.000
_cell.angle_alpha   90.00
_cell.angle_beta   90.00
_cell.angle_gamma   90.00
#
_symmetry.space_group_name_H-M   'P 1'
#
loop_
_entity.id
_entity.type
_entity.pdbx_description
1 polymer ?
#
loop_
_entity_poly.entity_id
_entity_poly.type
_entity_poly.pdbx_seq_one_letter_code
_entity_poly.pdbx_strand_id
1 'polypeptide(L)'
;MPFYGVLVTQHPEEANFFSMPFSIYNMRNHPLLHSESSISNFVAQYTSRISLEFKFWNSPGGADHFYICCHSVGQDTASKYLALRNNAIQITCSSSYFQRLYTAYKDIALPQVWPRQYEQVLNPPEARYT
;
A
#
# COMPACT_ATOMS: atom_id res chain seq x y z
N MET A 1 6.58 -23.37 16.17
CA MET A 1 7.23 -22.94 14.92
C MET A 1 6.20 -22.11 14.16
N PRO A 2 6.30 -20.77 14.11
CA PRO A 2 5.32 -19.98 13.39
C PRO A 2 5.51 -20.21 11.89
N PHE A 3 4.40 -20.43 11.19
CA PHE A 3 4.34 -20.49 9.73
C PHE A 3 4.59 -19.09 9.16
N TYR A 4 5.86 -18.72 8.96
CA TYR A 4 6.17 -17.65 8.03
C TYR A 4 5.92 -18.21 6.63
N GLY A 5 4.98 -17.60 5.89
CA GLY A 5 4.72 -17.99 4.51
C GLY A 5 6.00 -17.90 3.69
N VAL A 6 6.14 -18.76 2.67
CA VAL A 6 7.35 -18.91 1.83
C VAL A 6 7.84 -17.60 1.18
N LEU A 7 7.04 -16.53 1.25
CA LEU A 7 7.30 -15.22 0.65
C LEU A 7 7.59 -14.11 1.68
N VAL A 8 7.77 -14.44 2.96
CA VAL A 8 8.09 -13.47 4.03
C VAL A 8 9.39 -13.87 4.71
N THR A 9 10.31 -12.92 4.83
CA THR A 9 11.57 -13.08 5.56
C THR A 9 11.68 -12.06 6.70
N GLN A 10 12.43 -12.43 7.74
CA GLN A 10 12.83 -11.52 8.82
C GLN A 10 14.21 -10.89 8.55
N HIS A 11 14.89 -11.34 7.51
CA HIS A 11 16.22 -10.92 7.10
C HIS A 11 16.09 -9.91 5.95
N PRO A 12 16.32 -8.60 6.20
CA PRO A 12 16.16 -7.58 5.15
C PRO A 12 17.04 -7.82 3.92
N GLU A 13 18.19 -8.47 4.10
CA GLU A 13 19.12 -8.87 3.03
C GLU A 13 18.58 -9.96 2.10
N GLU A 14 17.58 -10.74 2.55
CA GLU A 14 16.90 -11.75 1.74
C GLU A 14 15.64 -11.19 1.07
N ALA A 15 15.17 -10.01 1.49
CA ALA A 15 13.94 -9.42 0.98
C ALA A 15 14.15 -8.84 -0.42
N ASN A 16 13.27 -9.20 -1.36
CA ASN A 16 13.24 -8.56 -2.68
C ASN A 16 12.42 -7.27 -2.70
N PHE A 17 11.45 -7.16 -1.80
CA PHE A 17 10.53 -6.03 -1.71
C PHE A 17 10.19 -5.73 -0.25
N PHE A 18 9.92 -4.45 0.03
CA PHE A 18 9.57 -3.96 1.35
C PHE A 18 8.14 -3.43 1.36
N SER A 19 7.29 -4.01 2.21
CA SER A 19 5.93 -3.51 2.40
C SER A 19 5.94 -2.27 3.28
N MET A 20 5.20 -1.23 2.90
CA MET A 20 4.87 -0.10 3.77
C MET A 20 3.47 -0.31 4.37
N PRO A 21 3.36 -0.74 5.64
CA PRO A 21 2.13 -1.27 6.24
C PRO A 21 1.12 -0.19 6.68
N PHE A 22 1.02 0.93 5.96
CA PHE A 22 -0.01 1.92 6.20
C PHE A 22 -1.25 1.64 5.34
N SER A 23 -2.44 1.79 5.90
CA SER A 23 -3.71 1.61 5.18
C SER A 23 -4.43 2.94 5.05
N ILE A 24 -4.53 3.45 3.82
CA ILE A 24 -5.29 4.68 3.53
C ILE A 24 -6.77 4.53 3.94
N TYR A 25 -7.33 3.34 3.75
CA TYR A 25 -8.71 3.05 4.19
C TYR A 25 -8.84 3.20 5.71
N ASN A 26 -7.91 2.62 6.48
CA ASN A 26 -7.95 2.74 7.94
C ASN A 26 -7.72 4.19 8.39
N MET A 27 -6.79 4.91 7.74
CA MET A 27 -6.54 6.32 8.04
C MET A 27 -7.77 7.18 7.81
N ARG A 28 -8.48 6.99 6.70
CA ARG A 28 -9.73 7.69 6.40
C ARG A 28 -10.80 7.54 7.49
N ASN A 29 -10.87 6.35 8.09
CA ASN A 29 -11.82 6.06 9.16
C ASN A 29 -11.28 6.44 10.56
N HIS A 30 -10.04 6.92 10.65
CA HIS A 30 -9.43 7.31 11.90
C HIS A 30 -9.76 8.77 12.24
N PRO A 31 -10.21 9.09 13.47
CA PRO A 31 -10.65 10.43 13.86
C PRO A 31 -9.60 11.53 13.63
N LEU A 32 -8.31 11.20 13.69
CA LEU A 32 -7.20 12.15 13.49
C LEU A 32 -6.63 12.18 12.07
N LEU A 33 -6.95 11.20 11.22
CA LEU A 33 -6.35 11.02 9.88
C LEU A 33 -7.39 10.98 8.76
N HIS A 34 -8.56 11.59 8.99
CA HIS A 34 -9.71 11.50 8.07
C HIS A 34 -9.62 12.49 6.89
N SER A 35 -8.83 13.56 7.01
CA SER A 35 -8.69 14.60 5.97
C SER A 35 -7.56 14.28 4.99
N GLU A 36 -7.67 14.72 3.74
CA GLU A 36 -6.63 14.48 2.72
C GLU A 36 -5.26 15.04 3.13
N SER A 37 -5.25 16.22 3.75
CA SER A 37 -4.02 16.85 4.24
C SER A 37 -3.37 16.05 5.36
N SER A 38 -4.16 15.54 6.31
CA SER A 38 -3.65 14.72 7.42
C SER A 38 -3.04 13.41 6.92
N ILE A 39 -3.68 12.73 5.96
CA ILE A 39 -3.16 11.53 5.32
C ILE A 39 -1.88 11.86 4.54
N SER A 40 -1.82 12.99 3.85
CA SER A 40 -0.63 13.41 3.07
C SER A 40 0.57 13.60 3.96
N ASN A 41 0.35 14.34 5.05
CA ASN A 41 1.37 14.63 6.04
C ASN A 41 1.84 13.35 6.71
N PHE A 42 0.92 12.43 7.04
CA PHE A 42 1.28 11.13 7.60
C PHE A 42 2.17 10.34 6.64
N VAL A 43 1.75 10.18 5.38
CA VAL A 43 2.51 9.41 4.38
C VAL A 43 3.88 10.04 4.13
N ALA A 44 3.96 11.37 4.02
CA ALA A 44 5.23 12.07 3.83
C ALA A 44 6.17 11.91 5.03
N GLN A 45 5.66 12.07 6.25
CA GLN A 45 6.45 11.89 7.48
C GLN A 45 6.88 10.44 7.65
N TYR A 46 5.99 9.48 7.40
CA TYR A 46 6.30 8.05 7.43
C TYR A 46 7.43 7.73 6.45
N THR A 47 7.29 8.16 5.19
CA THR A 47 8.29 7.88 4.14
C THR A 47 9.63 8.56 4.45
N SER A 48 9.61 9.81 4.89
CA SER A 48 10.81 10.54 5.32
C SER A 48 11.51 9.82 6.48
N ARG A 49 10.74 9.38 7.49
CA ARG A 49 11.27 8.68 8.65
C ARG A 49 11.93 7.36 8.26
N ILE A 50 11.25 6.51 7.49
CA ILE A 50 11.83 5.22 7.08
C ILE A 50 13.05 5.41 6.18
N SER A 51 13.10 6.48 5.37
CA SER A 51 14.25 6.78 4.52
C SER A 51 15.52 7.10 5.31
N LEU A 52 15.35 7.63 6.52
CA LEU A 52 16.44 7.98 7.43
C LEU A 52 16.80 6.82 8.36
N GLU A 53 15.80 6.08 8.84
CA GLU A 53 15.99 5.00 9.81
C GLU A 53 16.52 3.71 9.17
N PHE A 54 16.11 3.39 7.94
CA PHE A 54 16.41 2.11 7.31
C PHE A 54 17.37 2.26 6.13
N LYS A 55 18.54 1.62 6.24
CA LYS A 55 19.57 1.65 5.20
C LYS A 55 19.12 1.07 3.86
N PHE A 56 18.19 0.10 3.88
CA PHE A 56 17.64 -0.51 2.67
C PHE A 56 16.75 0.44 1.84
N TRP A 57 16.28 1.55 2.42
CA TRP A 57 15.60 2.59 1.63
C TRP A 57 16.54 3.24 0.60
N ASN A 58 17.81 3.41 0.94
CA ASN A 58 18.76 4.22 0.17
C ASN A 58 19.31 3.52 -1.08
N SER A 59 18.98 2.26 -1.32
CA SER A 59 19.38 1.52 -2.52
C SER A 59 18.29 0.50 -2.81
N PRO A 60 17.29 0.80 -3.65
CA PRO A 60 17.27 1.71 -4.83
C PRO A 60 16.48 3.03 -4.65
N GLY A 61 16.57 3.71 -3.50
CA GLY A 61 15.83 4.96 -3.27
C GLY A 61 14.33 4.76 -3.08
N GLY A 62 13.93 3.57 -2.61
CA GLY A 62 12.55 3.17 -2.35
C GLY A 62 11.85 2.45 -3.52
N ALA A 63 12.53 2.10 -4.61
CA ALA A 63 11.90 1.45 -5.77
C ALA A 63 11.48 -0.02 -5.55
N ASP A 64 12.02 -0.66 -4.53
CA ASP A 64 11.64 -1.97 -4.00
C ASP A 64 10.58 -1.88 -2.89
N HIS A 65 10.15 -0.67 -2.51
CA HIS A 65 9.09 -0.47 -1.53
C HIS A 65 7.74 -0.38 -2.22
N PHE A 66 6.72 -1.00 -1.62
CA PHE A 66 5.36 -0.96 -2.14
C PHE A 66 4.33 -0.62 -1.07
N TYR A 67 3.23 -0.01 -1.50
CA TYR A 67 2.08 0.32 -0.66
C TYR A 67 0.78 0.10 -1.43
N ILE A 68 -0.29 -0.17 -0.69
CA ILE A 68 -1.62 -0.42 -1.28
C ILE A 68 -2.48 0.84 -1.15
N CYS A 69 -3.04 1.29 -2.26
CA CYS A 69 -3.92 2.44 -2.32
C CYS A 69 -5.21 2.13 -3.08
N CYS A 70 -6.29 1.86 -2.33
CA CYS A 70 -7.58 1.46 -2.90
C CYS A 70 -8.55 2.60 -3.24
N HIS A 71 -8.31 3.82 -2.76
CA HIS A 71 -9.21 4.95 -2.99
C HIS A 71 -8.47 6.16 -3.59
N SER A 72 -9.15 6.87 -4.50
CA SER A 72 -8.59 7.98 -5.30
C SER A 72 -7.86 9.02 -4.48
N VAL A 73 -8.43 9.42 -3.34
CA VAL A 73 -7.81 10.46 -2.52
C VAL A 73 -6.57 9.96 -1.79
N GLY A 74 -6.38 8.65 -1.59
CA GLY A 74 -5.08 8.10 -1.19
C GLY A 74 -4.00 8.30 -2.24
N GLN A 75 -4.34 8.15 -3.52
CA GLN A 75 -3.41 8.30 -4.65
C GLN A 75 -3.02 9.77 -4.80
N ASP A 76 -3.99 10.68 -4.81
CA ASP A 76 -3.72 12.13 -4.89
C ASP A 76 -2.86 12.59 -3.72
N THR A 77 -3.11 12.04 -2.54
CA THR A 77 -2.42 12.37 -1.30
C THR A 77 -0.97 11.84 -1.26
N ALA A 78 -0.75 10.59 -1.66
CA ALA A 78 0.60 10.00 -1.77
C ALA A 78 1.41 10.65 -2.90
N SER A 79 0.74 11.06 -4.00
CA SER A 79 1.40 11.68 -5.16
C SER A 79 2.01 13.06 -4.88
N LYS A 80 1.60 13.72 -3.79
CA LYS A 80 2.19 14.99 -3.33
C LYS A 80 3.63 14.82 -2.85
N TYR A 81 4.03 13.62 -2.44
CA TYR A 81 5.40 13.34 -2.06
C TYR A 81 6.14 12.67 -3.23
N LEU A 82 6.94 13.46 -3.95
CA LEU A 82 7.56 13.06 -5.22
C LEU A 82 8.45 11.82 -5.11
N ALA A 83 9.19 11.65 -4.01
CA ALA A 83 10.07 10.48 -3.85
C ALA A 83 9.26 9.18 -3.80
N LEU A 84 8.15 9.15 -3.04
CA LEU A 84 7.25 7.99 -3.01
C LEU A 84 6.56 7.79 -4.35
N ARG A 85 6.07 8.87 -4.98
CA ARG A 85 5.39 8.81 -6.27
C ARG A 85 6.29 8.23 -7.37
N ASN A 86 7.53 8.69 -7.45
CA ASN A 86 8.43 8.40 -8.54
C ASN A 86 9.15 7.05 -8.36
N ASN A 87 9.41 6.65 -7.12
CA ASN A 87 10.24 5.47 -6.83
C ASN A 87 9.39 4.28 -6.39
N ALA A 88 8.58 4.43 -5.33
CA ALA A 88 7.86 3.29 -4.74
C ALA A 88 6.73 2.76 -5.63
N ILE A 89 6.50 1.46 -5.56
CA ILE A 89 5.47 0.75 -6.30
C ILE A 89 4.10 1.02 -5.66
N GLN A 90 3.20 1.64 -6.42
CA GLN A 90 1.81 1.81 -6.00
C GLN A 90 1.02 0.57 -6.44
N ILE A 91 0.43 -0.12 -5.47
CA ILE A 91 -0.54 -1.18 -5.73
C ILE A 91 -1.94 -0.58 -5.67
N THR A 92 -2.67 -0.63 -6.78
CA THR A 92 -4.03 -0.09 -6.87
C THR A 92 -5.07 -1.20 -6.80
N CYS A 93 -6.22 -0.90 -6.21
CA CYS A 93 -7.30 -1.88 -6.04
C CYS A 93 -8.31 -1.86 -7.20
N SER A 94 -8.02 -1.10 -8.25
CA SER A 94 -8.73 -1.22 -9.53
C SER A 94 -7.93 -2.14 -10.44
N SER A 95 -8.64 -2.91 -11.23
CA SER A 95 -8.06 -3.71 -12.32
C SER A 95 -7.72 -2.89 -13.57
N SER A 96 -7.97 -1.58 -13.55
CA SER A 96 -7.72 -0.69 -14.69
C SER A 96 -6.38 0.03 -14.56
N TYR A 97 -5.62 0.06 -15.65
CA TYR A 97 -4.41 0.89 -15.79
C TYR A 97 -4.73 2.35 -16.11
N PHE A 98 -5.97 2.65 -16.52
CA PHE A 98 -6.43 4.00 -16.87
C PHE A 98 -6.84 4.81 -15.63
N GLN A 99 -6.04 4.73 -14.57
CA GLN A 99 -6.24 5.49 -13.35
C GLN A 99 -5.37 6.74 -13.36
N ARG A 100 -5.88 7.81 -12.74
CA ARG A 100 -5.08 9.00 -12.48
C ARG A 100 -3.88 8.60 -11.62
N LEU A 101 -2.70 9.14 -11.94
CA LEU A 101 -1.45 8.92 -11.19
C LEU A 101 -0.86 7.50 -11.26
N TYR A 102 -1.41 6.63 -12.11
CA TYR A 102 -0.83 5.31 -12.39
C TYR A 102 0.33 5.39 -13.38
N THR A 103 1.42 4.68 -13.10
CA THR A 103 2.62 4.61 -13.93
C THR A 103 2.87 3.19 -14.42
N ALA A 104 2.63 2.92 -15.71
CA ALA A 104 2.57 1.56 -16.25
C ALA A 104 3.85 0.71 -16.10
N TYR A 105 5.03 1.34 -16.09
CA TYR A 105 6.30 0.63 -15.94
C TYR A 105 6.70 0.37 -14.47
N LYS A 106 5.89 0.81 -13.50
CA LYS A 106 6.23 0.81 -12.07
C LYS A 106 5.11 0.27 -11.19
N ASP A 107 3.89 0.72 -11.41
CA ASP A 107 2.74 0.44 -10.57
C ASP A 107 2.05 -0.87 -10.94
N ILE A 108 1.25 -1.40 -10.01
CA ILE A 108 0.56 -2.68 -10.17
C ILE A 108 -0.93 -2.47 -9.91
N ALA A 109 -1.75 -2.82 -10.90
CA ALA A 109 -3.19 -2.96 -10.74
C ALA A 109 -3.52 -4.36 -10.22
N LEU A 110 -4.24 -4.45 -9.09
CA LEU A 110 -4.70 -5.75 -8.60
C LEU A 110 -5.68 -6.36 -9.60
N PRO A 111 -5.52 -7.65 -9.97
CA PRO A 111 -6.43 -8.29 -10.89
C PRO A 111 -7.84 -8.33 -10.29
N GLN A 112 -8.85 -8.21 -11.15
CA GLN A 112 -10.22 -8.42 -10.72
C GLN A 112 -10.39 -9.88 -10.32
N VAL A 113 -10.53 -10.12 -9.03
CA VAL A 113 -10.84 -11.45 -8.52
C VAL A 113 -12.35 -11.63 -8.64
N TRP A 114 -12.80 -12.46 -9.58
CA TRP A 114 -14.18 -12.93 -9.55
C TRP A 114 -14.34 -13.84 -8.33
N PRO A 115 -15.42 -13.68 -7.54
CA PRO A 115 -15.72 -14.65 -6.49
C PRO A 115 -15.75 -16.04 -7.12
N ARG A 116 -14.89 -16.94 -6.63
CA ARG A 116 -14.93 -18.35 -7.04
C ARG A 116 -16.32 -18.88 -6.73
N GLN A 117 -16.94 -19.58 -7.68
CA GLN A 117 -18.33 -20.01 -7.58
C GLN A 117 -18.64 -20.98 -6.41
N TYR A 118 -17.70 -21.32 -5.52
CA TYR A 118 -17.94 -22.35 -4.50
C TYR A 118 -17.12 -22.28 -3.21
N GLU A 119 -16.69 -21.11 -2.75
CA GLU A 119 -16.25 -20.96 -1.35
C GLU A 119 -17.29 -20.14 -0.60
N GLN A 120 -17.86 -20.74 0.44
CA GLN A 120 -18.86 -20.14 1.33
C GLN A 120 -18.55 -18.66 1.59
N VAL A 121 -19.58 -17.81 1.49
CA VAL A 121 -19.50 -16.41 1.90
C VAL A 121 -19.00 -16.38 3.35
N LEU A 122 -17.71 -16.06 3.54
CA LEU A 122 -17.14 -15.82 4.87
C LEU A 122 -17.85 -14.59 5.44
N ASN A 123 -18.80 -14.87 6.34
CA ASN A 123 -19.75 -13.99 7.01
C ASN A 123 -20.27 -12.80 6.17
N PRO A 124 -21.56 -12.81 5.77
CA PRO A 124 -22.16 -11.68 5.07
C PRO A 124 -22.04 -10.40 5.93
N PRO A 125 -22.02 -9.20 5.30
CA PRO A 125 -21.84 -7.94 6.02
C PRO A 125 -22.80 -7.76 7.21
N GLU A 126 -24.05 -8.24 7.08
CA GLU A 126 -25.04 -8.19 8.15
C GLU A 126 -24.62 -8.98 9.41
N ALA A 127 -23.80 -10.02 9.25
CA ALA A 127 -23.34 -10.92 10.32
C ALA A 127 -21.97 -10.51 10.92
N ARG A 128 -21.41 -9.36 10.53
CA ARG A 128 -20.09 -8.88 11.01
C ARG A 128 -20.19 -7.95 12.22
N TYR A 129 -21.40 -7.62 12.66
CA TYR A 129 -21.68 -6.63 13.70
C TYR A 129 -22.46 -7.20 14.90
N THR A 130 -22.62 -8.52 14.99
CA THR A 130 -23.14 -9.25 16.16
C THR A 130 -22.03 -9.84 16.99
#